data_AF-A0A7X9BRC6-F1
#
_entry.id   AF-A0A7X9BRC6-F1
#
_cell.length_a   1.000
_cell.length_b   1.000
_cell.length_c   1.000
_cell.angle_alpha   90.00
_cell.angle_beta   90.00
_cell.angle_gamma   90.00
#
_symmetry.space_group_name_H-M   'P 1'
#
loop_
_entity.id
_entity.type
_entity.pdbx_description
1 polymer ?
#
loop_
_entity_poly.entity_id
_entity_poly.type
_entity_poly.pdbx_seq_one_letter_code
_entity_poly.pdbx_strand_id
1 'polypeptide(L)' 'HFEKAIPGLGHCIHTYVENDDVLPSFNGEPYLMPVYDTLEQNIETYWNILNIENIISLLVKNIDVKTGKSEIKIKNKNI' A
#
# COMPACT_ATOMS: atom_id res chain seq x y z
N HIS A 1 -15.22 17.35 6.18
CA HIS A 1 -14.01 18.10 6.59
C HIS A 1 -12.85 17.22 6.18
N PHE A 2 -12.03 17.60 5.19
CA PHE A 2 -10.90 16.75 4.81
C PHE A 2 -9.85 16.86 5.92
N GLU A 3 -9.60 15.76 6.61
CA GLU A 3 -8.53 15.69 7.60
C GLU A 3 -7.20 16.05 6.94
N LYS A 4 -6.42 16.91 7.59
CA LYS A 4 -5.05 17.18 7.16
C LYS A 4 -4.28 15.87 7.19
N ALA A 5 -3.49 15.60 6.14
CA ALA A 5 -2.59 14.45 6.14
C ALA A 5 -1.71 14.45 7.40
N ILE A 6 -1.67 13.32 8.10
CA ILE A 6 -0.85 13.13 9.28
C ILE A 6 0.52 12.61 8.79
N PRO A 7 1.64 13.29 9.09
CA PRO A 7 2.96 12.83 8.68
C PRO A 7 3.22 11.38 9.11
N GLY A 8 3.70 10.57 8.17
CA GLY A 8 3.98 9.15 8.40
C GLY A 8 2.76 8.22 8.32
N LEU A 9 1.55 8.73 8.04
CA LEU A 9 0.34 7.93 7.84
C LEU A 9 -0.25 8.14 6.44
N GLY A 10 -0.73 7.05 5.87
CA GLY A 10 -1.47 7.01 4.61
C GLY A 10 -2.79 6.26 4.75
N HIS A 11 -3.65 6.43 3.75
CA HIS A 11 -4.95 5.76 3.67
C HIS A 11 -4.84 4.50 2.80
N CYS A 12 -5.14 3.36 3.39
CA CYS A 12 -5.17 2.07 2.72
C CYS A 12 -6.61 1.69 2.36
N ILE A 13 -6.78 1.29 1.10
CA ILE A 13 -8.04 0.82 0.53
C ILE A 13 -7.77 -0.55 -0.08
N HIS A 14 -8.56 -1.56 0.31
CA HIS A 14 -8.47 -2.92 -0.22
C HIS A 14 -9.86 -3.55 -0.36
N THR A 15 -10.00 -4.54 -1.25
CA THR A 15 -11.27 -5.26 -1.47
C THR A 15 -11.31 -6.63 -0.79
N TYR A 16 -10.23 -7.04 -0.11
CA TYR A 16 -10.16 -8.28 0.67
C TYR A 16 -10.82 -8.12 2.04
N VAL A 17 -12.15 -8.16 2.10
CA VAL A 17 -12.89 -8.13 3.39
C VAL A 17 -13.27 -9.55 3.83
N GLU A 18 -13.65 -10.40 2.87
CA GLU A 18 -14.12 -11.76 3.11
C GLU A 18 -13.59 -12.71 2.02
N ASN A 19 -13.56 -14.02 2.32
CA ASN A 19 -13.18 -15.08 1.38
C ASN A 19 -14.38 -15.46 0.48
N ASP A 20 -14.93 -14.48 -0.24
CA ASP A 20 -16.08 -14.69 -1.11
C ASP A 20 -15.68 -14.58 -2.59
N ASP A 21 -16.38 -15.31 -3.47
CA ASP A 21 -16.04 -15.40 -4.91
C ASP A 21 -16.25 -14.07 -5.65
N VAL A 22 -17.08 -13.19 -5.10
CA VAL A 22 -17.32 -11.83 -5.61
C VAL A 22 -16.82 -10.82 -4.58
N LEU A 23 -15.71 -10.16 -4.88
CA LEU A 23 -15.16 -9.13 -3.99
C LEU A 23 -16.14 -7.94 -3.92
N PRO A 24 -16.59 -7.55 -2.72
CA PRO A 24 -17.41 -6.35 -2.58
C PRO A 24 -16.58 -5.11 -2.94
N SER A 25 -17.27 -4.05 -3.35
CA SER A 25 -16.63 -2.73 -3.40
C SER A 25 -16.14 -2.35 -2.00
N PHE A 26 -14.99 -1.68 -1.93
CA PHE A 26 -14.53 -1.11 -0.67
C PHE A 26 -15.63 -0.20 -0.09
N ASN A 27 -15.93 -0.38 1.19
CA ASN A 27 -16.96 0.37 1.90
C ASN A 27 -16.43 0.70 3.31
N GLY A 28 -16.63 1.94 3.76
CA GLY A 28 -16.15 2.45 5.04
C GLY A 28 -14.98 3.42 4.94
N GLU A 29 -14.43 3.78 6.10
CA GLU A 29 -13.26 4.66 6.21
C GLU A 29 -11.97 3.89 5.85
N PRO A 30 -11.02 4.50 5.12
CA PRO A 30 -9.74 3.89 4.84
C PRO A 30 -8.97 3.51 6.11
N TYR A 31 -8.23 2.42 6.05
CA TYR A 31 -7.34 2.03 7.14
C TYR A 31 -6.12 2.95 7.17
N LEU A 32 -5.77 3.46 8.35
CA LEU A 32 -4.52 4.20 8.52
C LEU A 32 -3.34 3.22 8.53
N MET A 33 -2.39 3.42 7.61
CA MET A 33 -1.19 2.60 7.49
C MET A 33 0.06 3.47 7.54
N PRO A 34 1.18 2.95 8.10
CA PRO A 34 2.44 3.69 8.16
C PRO A 34 3.00 3.88 6.75
N VAL A 35 3.41 5.11 6.43
CA VAL A 35 4.14 5.45 5.20
C VAL A 35 5.52 5.94 5.59
N TYR A 36 6.53 5.31 5.01
CA TYR A 36 7.93 5.59 5.30
C TYR A 36 8.58 6.48 4.25
N ASP A 37 9.70 7.10 4.60
CA ASP A 37 10.42 8.02 3.73
C ASP A 37 11.06 7.32 2.52
N THR A 38 11.41 6.03 2.65
CA THR A 38 12.06 5.28 1.57
C THR A 38 11.15 4.22 0.97
N LEU A 39 11.33 3.99 -0.32
CA LEU A 39 10.55 3.02 -1.08
C LEU A 39 10.84 1.60 -0.58
N GLU A 40 12.08 1.30 -0.20
CA GLU A 40 12.51 0.04 0.40
C GLU A 40 11.80 -0.26 1.71
N GLN A 41 11.71 0.72 2.62
CA GLN A 41 11.04 0.53 3.91
C GLN A 41 9.56 0.23 3.72
N ASN A 42 8.91 0.93 2.79
CA ASN A 42 7.53 0.63 2.42
C ASN A 42 7.40 -0.79 1.85
N ILE A 43 8.26 -1.18 0.89
CA ILE A 43 8.22 -2.53 0.30
C ILE A 43 8.38 -3.61 1.37
N GLU A 44 9.41 -3.53 2.21
CA GLU A 44 9.67 -4.57 3.20
C GLU A 44 8.56 -4.64 4.25
N THR A 45 8.05 -3.49 4.70
CA THR A 45 6.96 -3.46 5.68
C THR A 45 5.70 -4.10 5.12
N TYR A 46 5.24 -3.66 3.95
CA TYR A 46 3.99 -4.19 3.38
C TYR A 46 4.13 -5.63 2.91
N TRP A 47 5.29 -6.02 2.37
CA TRP A 47 5.57 -7.40 2.00
C TRP A 47 5.45 -8.35 3.19
N ASN A 48 5.95 -7.95 4.36
CA ASN A 48 5.96 -8.78 5.57
C ASN A 48 4.62 -8.79 6.32
N ILE A 49 3.75 -7.78 6.11
CA ILE A 49 2.39 -7.75 6.66
C ILE A 49 1.45 -8.65 5.86
N LEU A 50 1.66 -8.72 4.54
CA LEU A 50 0.82 -9.51 3.65
C LEU A 50 1.10 -11.01 3.81
N ASN A 51 0.09 -11.84 3.55
CA ASN A 51 0.23 -13.29 3.64
C ASN A 51 1.25 -13.78 2.60
N ILE A 52 2.38 -14.31 3.08
CA ILE A 52 3.50 -14.76 2.25
C ILE A 52 3.15 -15.91 1.30
N GLU A 53 2.16 -16.73 1.64
CA GLU A 53 1.68 -17.81 0.78
C GLU A 53 0.94 -17.26 -0.45
N ASN A 54 0.17 -16.19 -0.25
CA ASN A 54 -0.72 -15.63 -1.26
C ASN A 54 -0.12 -14.46 -2.05
N ILE A 55 0.86 -13.74 -1.49
CA ILE A 55 1.47 -12.60 -2.16
C ILE A 55 2.35 -13.05 -3.33
N ILE A 56 2.03 -12.55 -4.53
CA ILE A 56 2.80 -12.83 -5.75
C ILE A 56 3.72 -11.66 -6.08
N SER A 57 3.22 -10.44 -5.96
CA SER A 57 4.00 -9.23 -6.26
C SER A 57 3.46 -8.02 -5.51
N LEU A 58 4.35 -7.08 -5.21
CA LEU A 58 4.06 -5.78 -4.61
C LEU A 58 4.74 -4.70 -5.44
N LEU A 59 3.97 -3.70 -5.88
CA LEU A 59 4.47 -2.49 -6.50
C LEU A 59 4.35 -1.34 -5.52
N VAL A 60 5.42 -0.58 -5.33
CA VAL A 60 5.40 0.68 -4.60
C VAL A 60 5.89 1.78 -5.54
N LYS A 61 5.12 2.87 -5.60
CA LYS A 61 5.42 4.07 -6.38
C LYS A 61 5.53 5.25 -5.44
N ASN A 62 6.65 5.96 -5.50
CA ASN A 62 6.82 7.24 -4.83
C ASN A 62 6.73 8.38 -5.86
N ILE A 63 6.12 9.50 -5.47
CA ILE A 63 6.03 10.72 -6.28
C ILE A 63 6.42 11.89 -5.37
N ASP A 64 7.52 12.55 -5.70
CA ASP A 64 7.90 13.81 -5.05
C ASP A 64 6.95 14.92 -5.52
N VAL A 65 6.17 15.45 -4.59
CA VAL A 65 5.18 16.51 -4.87
C VAL A 65 5.79 17.84 -5.31
N LYS A 66 7.04 18.13 -4.96
CA LYS A 66 7.74 19.37 -5.34
C LYS A 66 8.33 19.27 -6.73
N THR A 67 8.95 18.13 -7.06
CA THR A 67 9.71 17.96 -8.30
C THR A 67 8.94 17.20 -9.38
N GLY A 68 7.86 16.50 -9.02
CA GLY A 68 7.12 15.62 -9.91
C GLY A 68 7.86 14.32 -10.26
N LYS A 69 9.08 14.11 -9.73
CA LYS A 69 9.84 12.89 -9.98
C LYS A 69 9.12 11.70 -9.37
N SER A 70 9.01 10.63 -10.15
CA SER A 70 8.44 9.38 -9.69
C SER A 70 9.46 8.25 -9.73
N GLU A 71 9.46 7.42 -8.71
CA GLU A 71 10.21 6.17 -8.64
C GLU A 71 9.21 5.02 -8.45
N ILE A 72 9.47 3.88 -9.09
CA ILE A 72 8.68 2.66 -8.94
C ILE A 72 9.64 1.52 -8.61
N LYS A 73 9.28 0.68 -7.64
CA LYS A 73 9.91 -0.63 -7.46
C LYS A 73 8.86 -1.71 -7.32
N ILE A 74 9.24 -2.89 -7.79
CA ILE A 74 8.40 -4.08 -7.79
C ILE A 74 9.19 -5.18 -7.09
N LYS A 75 8.59 -5.79 -6.08
CA LYS A 75 9.06 -7.04 -5.47
C LYS A 75 8.16 -8.16 -5.97
N ASN A 76 8.73 -9.23 -6.50
CA ASN A 76 7.98 -10.36 -7.05
C ASN A 76 8.53 -11.65 -6.41
N LYS A 77 7.62 -12.54 -5.99
CA LYS A 77 7.98 -13.79 -5.31
C LYS A 77 8.68 -14.79 -6.25
N ASN A 78 8.51 -14.64 -7.56
CA ASN A 78 8.98 -15.59 -8.58
C ASN A 78 10.22 -15.10 -9.35
N ILE A 79 10.93 -14.09 -8.84
CA ILE A 79 12.18 -13.57 -9.44
C ILE A 79 13.36 -13.95 -8.55
#